data_AF-A0A0C9W4D9-F1
#
_entry.id   AF-A0A0C9W4D9-F1
#
_cell.length_a   1.000
_cell.length_b   1.000
_cell.length_c   1.000
_cell.angle_alpha   90.00
_cell.angle_beta   90.00
_cell.angle_gamma   90.00
#
_symmetry.space_group_name_H-M   'P 1'
#
loop_
_entity.id
_entity.type
_entity.pdbx_description
1 polymer ?
#
loop_
_entity_poly.entity_id
_entity_poly.type
_entity_poly.pdbx_seq_one_letter_code
_entity_poly.pdbx_strand_id
1 'polypeptide(L)'
;MAEFSTLLHLTPVRLVVVFHVYESLTGLSEREINFFIASNGVANIPNPPGSLAKGQDGLKLVNDTAHPFIPAGPNDIRGPCPGVLSHICEEGYAWYDRVM
;
A
#
# COMPACT_ATOMS: atom_id res chain seq x y z
N MET A 1 -11.58 -10.37 48.40
CA MET A 1 -12.11 -10.03 47.05
C MET A 1 -11.77 -8.59 46.69
N ALA A 2 -10.48 -8.27 46.54
CA ALA A 2 -10.04 -6.91 46.15
C ALA A 2 -8.77 -6.92 45.25
N GLU A 3 -8.07 -8.06 45.14
CA GLU A 3 -6.78 -8.12 44.44
C GLU A 3 -6.89 -8.49 42.95
N PHE A 4 -8.03 -9.03 42.50
CA PHE A 4 -8.24 -9.32 41.07
C PHE A 4 -8.74 -8.10 40.27
N SER A 5 -9.16 -7.02 40.93
CA SER A 5 -9.72 -5.83 40.27
C SER A 5 -8.65 -4.95 39.62
N THR A 6 -7.43 -4.97 40.15
CA THR A 6 -6.30 -4.18 39.63
C THR A 6 -5.71 -4.76 38.34
N LEU A 7 -5.77 -6.08 38.16
CA LEU A 7 -5.27 -6.75 36.96
C LEU A 7 -6.18 -6.57 35.74
N LEU A 8 -7.49 -6.34 35.94
CA LEU A 8 -8.43 -6.11 34.84
C LEU A 8 -8.29 -4.71 34.19
N HIS A 9 -7.60 -3.78 34.85
CA HIS A 9 -7.38 -2.42 34.35
C HIS A 9 -6.07 -2.25 33.57
N LEU A 10 -5.15 -3.22 33.63
CA LEU A 10 -3.88 -3.16 32.89
C LEU A 10 -3.99 -3.65 31.44
N THR A 11 -5.15 -4.14 31.02
CA THR A 11 -5.38 -4.77 29.71
C THR A 11 -5.89 -3.92 28.54
N PRO A 12 -6.06 -2.57 28.60
CA PRO A 12 -6.40 -1.81 27.39
C PRO A 12 -5.30 -0.84 26.90
N VAL A 13 -4.02 -0.97 27.29
CA VAL A 13 -2.98 0.04 26.94
C VAL A 13 -2.02 -0.41 25.82
N ARG A 14 -2.22 -1.58 25.21
CA ARG A 14 -1.32 -2.08 24.15
C ARG A 14 -1.94 -2.15 22.76
N LEU A 15 -2.81 -1.18 22.43
CA LEU A 15 -3.52 -1.14 21.15
C LEU A 15 -3.34 0.20 20.40
N VAL A 16 -2.16 0.80 20.50
CA VAL A 16 -1.67 1.91 19.66
C VAL A 16 -0.15 1.73 19.69
N VAL A 17 0.57 1.35 18.64
CA VAL A 17 0.74 2.03 17.36
C VAL A 17 1.15 0.98 16.32
N VAL A 18 0.26 0.59 15.41
CA VAL A 18 0.71 0.20 14.07
C VAL A 18 0.69 1.52 13.31
N PHE A 19 1.86 2.08 13.03
CA PHE A 19 1.95 3.35 12.32
C PHE A 19 1.20 3.22 10.99
N HIS A 20 0.19 4.05 10.82
CA HIS A 20 -0.46 4.37 9.56
C HIS A 20 0.55 5.04 8.61
N VAL A 21 1.51 4.28 8.08
CA VAL A 21 2.50 4.82 7.14
C VAL A 21 1.84 5.28 5.83
N TYR A 22 0.59 4.86 5.58
CA TYR A 22 -0.14 5.13 4.34
C TYR A 22 -1.57 5.68 4.55
N GLU A 23 -1.94 6.17 5.73
CA GLU A 23 -3.22 6.90 5.81
C GLU A 23 -3.14 8.25 5.13
N SER A 24 -4.29 8.64 4.59
CA SER A 24 -4.44 9.95 4.00
C SER A 24 -4.28 11.04 5.07
N LEU A 25 -3.42 12.03 4.79
CA LEU A 25 -3.31 13.25 5.60
C LEU A 25 -4.54 14.18 5.45
N THR A 26 -5.52 13.80 4.63
CA THR A 26 -6.75 14.58 4.44
C THR A 26 -7.55 14.66 5.73
N GLY A 27 -7.91 15.88 6.14
CA GLY A 27 -8.72 16.14 7.34
C GLY A 27 -7.89 16.51 8.58
N LEU A 28 -6.56 16.40 8.53
CA LEU A 28 -5.67 16.87 9.59
C LEU A 28 -5.46 18.38 9.55
N SER A 29 -5.24 18.97 10.72
CA SER A 29 -4.83 20.36 10.83
C SER A 29 -3.38 20.56 10.36
N GLU A 30 -3.04 21.78 9.95
CA GLU A 30 -1.68 22.14 9.51
C GLU A 30 -0.61 21.79 10.56
N ARG A 31 -0.95 21.96 11.84
CA ARG A 31 -0.04 21.62 12.96
C ARG A 31 0.26 20.13 13.00
N GLU A 32 -0.74 19.28 12.79
CA GLU A 32 -0.58 17.82 12.82
C GLU A 32 0.21 17.33 11.61
N ILE A 33 -0.03 17.92 10.44
CA ILE A 33 0.75 17.65 9.23
C ILE A 33 2.22 18.01 9.43
N ASN A 34 2.51 19.19 9.97
CA ASN A 34 3.88 19.64 10.23
C ASN A 34 4.58 18.75 11.27
N PHE A 35 3.85 18.30 12.30
CA PHE A 35 4.38 17.35 13.28
C PHE A 35 4.74 16.02 12.63
N PHE A 36 3.85 15.46 11.79
CA PHE A 36 4.09 14.20 11.07
C PHE A 36 5.31 14.28 10.14
N ILE A 37 5.43 15.34 9.35
CA ILE A 37 6.57 15.55 8.45
C ILE A 37 7.89 15.62 9.26
N ALA A 38 7.88 16.33 10.39
CA ALA A 38 9.05 16.46 11.25
C ALA A 38 9.44 15.13 11.95
N SER A 39 8.46 14.31 12.34
CA SER A 39 8.71 13.04 13.03
C SER A 39 9.09 11.89 12.10
N ASN A 40 8.57 11.87 10.88
CA ASN A 40 8.71 10.73 9.97
C ASN A 40 9.77 10.97 8.87
N GLY A 41 10.19 12.23 8.69
CA GLY A 41 11.16 12.61 7.67
C GLY A 41 10.59 12.55 6.25
N VAL A 42 11.39 13.01 5.29
CA VAL A 42 11.05 12.94 3.87
C VAL A 42 11.47 11.56 3.34
N ALA A 43 10.51 10.78 2.84
CA ALA A 43 10.82 9.53 2.15
C ALA A 43 11.66 9.83 0.90
N ASN A 44 12.74 9.08 0.68
CA ASN A 44 13.47 9.14 -0.57
C ASN A 44 12.65 8.45 -1.67
N ILE A 45 11.88 9.25 -2.42
CA ILE A 45 11.09 8.75 -3.55
C ILE A 45 12.01 8.74 -4.78
N PRO A 46 12.29 7.57 -5.39
CA PRO A 46 13.08 7.54 -6.61
C PRO A 46 12.37 8.32 -7.71
N ASN A 47 13.14 8.88 -8.64
CA ASN A 47 12.57 9.52 -9.82
C ASN A 47 11.61 8.53 -10.51
N PRO A 48 10.44 9.01 -10.95
CA PRO A 48 9.49 8.14 -11.63
C PRO A 48 10.14 7.53 -12.87
N PRO A 49 9.71 6.33 -13.30
CA PRO A 49 10.13 5.76 -14.56
C PRO A 49 9.97 6.78 -15.70
N GLY A 50 10.99 6.88 -16.55
CA GLY A 50 10.90 7.70 -17.76
C GLY A 50 9.88 7.15 -18.76
N SER A 51 9.67 7.88 -19.86
CA SER A 51 8.87 7.37 -20.98
C SER A 51 9.47 6.07 -21.52
N LEU A 52 8.62 5.27 -22.18
CA LEU A 52 9.08 4.11 -22.93
C LEU A 52 10.17 4.51 -23.93
N ALA A 53 11.13 3.62 -24.14
CA ALA A 53 12.20 3.86 -25.10
C ALA A 53 11.63 4.03 -26.51
N LYS A 54 12.29 4.85 -27.34
CA LYS A 54 11.86 5.10 -28.72
C LYS A 54 11.71 3.78 -29.49
N GLY A 55 10.52 3.52 -30.03
CA GLY A 55 10.20 2.27 -30.75
C GLY A 55 9.63 1.16 -29.87
N GLN A 56 9.49 1.39 -28.56
CA GLN A 56 8.74 0.51 -27.64
C GLN A 56 7.37 1.08 -27.25
N ASP A 57 7.01 2.26 -27.76
CA ASP A 57 5.75 2.97 -27.58
C ASP A 57 4.70 2.63 -28.64
N GLY A 58 5.02 1.71 -29.55
CA GLY A 58 4.08 1.17 -30.53
C GLY A 58 3.14 0.12 -29.94
N LEU A 59 2.10 -0.23 -30.69
CA LEU A 59 1.19 -1.32 -30.33
C LEU A 59 1.95 -2.65 -30.30
N LYS A 60 1.87 -3.34 -29.16
CA LYS A 60 2.43 -4.68 -28.95
C LYS A 60 1.39 -5.55 -28.25
N LEU A 61 1.42 -6.86 -28.53
CA LEU A 61 0.71 -7.83 -27.71
C LEU A 61 1.32 -7.84 -26.30
N VAL A 62 0.53 -7.42 -25.32
CA VAL A 62 0.91 -7.38 -23.89
C VAL A 62 0.51 -8.65 -23.14
N ASN A 63 -0.56 -9.31 -23.60
CA ASN A 63 -0.96 -10.63 -23.11
C ASN A 63 -0.23 -11.70 -23.93
N ASP A 64 1.00 -11.99 -23.52
CA ASP A 64 1.90 -12.96 -24.17
C ASP A 64 2.28 -14.09 -23.21
N THR A 65 3.02 -15.09 -23.69
CA THR A 65 3.45 -16.23 -22.86
C THR A 65 4.29 -15.82 -21.65
N ALA A 66 4.91 -14.64 -21.66
CA ALA A 66 5.68 -14.13 -20.52
C ALA A 66 4.78 -13.46 -19.47
N HIS A 67 3.56 -13.08 -19.83
CA HIS A 67 2.57 -12.41 -18.96
C HIS A 67 1.22 -13.17 -19.00
N PRO A 68 1.18 -14.45 -18.58
CA PRO A 68 -0.04 -15.24 -18.62
C PRO A 68 -1.05 -14.72 -17.59
N PHE A 69 -2.34 -14.93 -17.87
CA PHE A 69 -3.39 -14.69 -16.89
C PHE A 69 -3.25 -15.61 -15.67
N ILE A 70 -3.21 -15.03 -14.48
CA ILE A 70 -3.13 -15.70 -13.18
C ILE A 70 -4.35 -15.26 -12.35
N PRO A 71 -5.23 -16.20 -11.94
CA PRO A 71 -6.37 -15.87 -11.10
C PRO A 71 -5.92 -15.43 -9.70
N ALA A 72 -6.67 -14.52 -9.09
CA ALA A 72 -6.40 -14.06 -7.73
C ALA A 72 -6.46 -15.23 -6.72
N GLY A 73 -5.42 -15.37 -5.93
CA GLY A 73 -5.36 -16.22 -4.75
C GLY A 73 -6.11 -15.63 -3.55
N PRO A 74 -6.25 -16.40 -2.46
CA PRO A 74 -7.02 -15.99 -1.27
C PRO A 74 -6.50 -14.74 -0.55
N ASN A 75 -5.21 -14.41 -0.71
CA ASN A 75 -4.56 -13.29 -0.04
C ASN A 75 -4.26 -12.11 -0.99
N ASP A 76 -4.68 -12.21 -2.24
CA ASP A 76 -4.39 -11.25 -3.27
C ASP A 76 -5.31 -10.03 -3.15
N ILE A 77 -4.73 -8.84 -3.04
CA ILE A 77 -5.49 -7.60 -2.85
C ILE A 77 -5.98 -7.08 -4.22
N ARG A 78 -7.29 -6.82 -4.30
CA ARG A 78 -7.96 -6.17 -5.43
C ARG A 78 -8.58 -4.86 -4.97
N GLY A 79 -8.37 -3.79 -5.73
CA GLY A 79 -8.97 -2.49 -5.46
C GLY A 79 -9.95 -2.04 -6.54
N PRO A 80 -10.54 -0.84 -6.39
CA PRO A 80 -11.63 -0.36 -7.23
C PRO A 80 -11.19 0.06 -8.65
N CYS A 81 -9.89 0.16 -8.92
CA CYS A 81 -9.38 0.51 -10.25
C CYS A 81 -9.30 -0.75 -11.13
N PRO A 82 -10.10 -0.85 -12.21
CA PRO A 82 -10.14 -2.05 -13.03
C PRO A 82 -8.82 -2.32 -13.77
N GLY A 83 -8.04 -1.28 -14.09
CA GLY A 83 -6.78 -1.41 -14.83
C GLY A 83 -5.62 -1.92 -13.98
N VAL A 84 -5.29 -1.22 -12.89
CA VAL A 84 -4.06 -1.48 -12.12
C VAL A 84 -4.16 -2.73 -11.25
N LEU A 85 -5.29 -2.89 -10.54
CA LEU A 85 -5.35 -3.87 -9.46
C LEU A 85 -6.02 -5.18 -9.88
N SER A 86 -6.77 -5.19 -10.99
CA SER A 86 -7.34 -6.41 -11.56
C SER A 86 -6.47 -6.91 -12.71
N HIS A 87 -6.45 -6.21 -13.85
CA HIS A 87 -5.85 -6.74 -15.08
C HIS A 87 -4.31 -6.82 -15.05
N ILE A 88 -3.62 -5.77 -14.61
CA ILE A 88 -2.14 -5.73 -14.60
C ILE A 88 -1.56 -6.71 -13.56
N CYS A 89 -2.24 -6.90 -12.42
CA CYS A 89 -1.86 -7.94 -11.45
C CYS A 89 -2.16 -9.36 -11.98
N GLU A 90 -3.28 -9.55 -12.68
CA GLU A 90 -3.64 -10.84 -13.30
C GLU A 90 -2.67 -11.25 -14.39
N GLU A 91 -2.16 -10.31 -15.18
CA GLU A 91 -1.14 -10.57 -16.21
C GLU A 91 0.29 -10.64 -15.64
N GLY A 92 0.47 -10.50 -14.32
CA GLY A 92 1.78 -10.62 -13.67
C GLY A 92 2.72 -9.43 -13.89
N TYR A 93 2.23 -8.31 -14.44
CA TYR A 93 3.01 -7.06 -14.58
C TYR A 93 3.25 -6.36 -13.24
N ALA A 94 2.37 -6.59 -12.25
CA ALA A 94 2.49 -6.05 -10.90
C ALA A 94 2.37 -7.17 -9.85
N TRP A 95 3.03 -6.98 -8.71
CA TRP A 95 3.03 -7.95 -7.61
C TRP A 95 1.80 -7.79 -6.72
N TYR A 96 1.24 -8.92 -6.31
CA TYR A 96 0.08 -9.01 -5.41
C TYR A 96 0.36 -8.52 -3.97
N ASP A 97 1.60 -8.63 -3.52
CA ASP A 97 2.01 -8.37 -2.12
C ASP A 97 2.47 -6.93 -1.83
N ARG A 98 2.39 -5.99 -2.78
CA ARG A 98 3.04 -4.66 -2.66
C ARG A 98 2.10 -3.48 -2.43
N VAL A 99 1.01 -3.69 -1.69
CA VAL A 99 0.20 -2.61 -1.09
C VAL A 99 0.21 -2.70 0.45
N MET A 100 1.29 -3.23 1.04
CA MET A 100 1.59 -3.08 2.47
C MET A 100 2.70 -2.05 2.69
#